data_AF-A0AAE6EPM6-F1
#
_entry.id   AF-A0AAE6EPM6-F1
#
_cell.length_a   1.000
_cell.length_b   1.000
_cell.length_c   1.000
_cell.angle_alpha   90.00
_cell.angle_beta   90.00
_cell.angle_gamma   90.00
#
_symmetry.space_group_name_H-M   'P 1'
#
loop_
_entity.id
_entity.type
_entity.pdbx_description
1 polymer ?
#
loop_
_entity_poly.entity_id
_entity_poly.type
_entity_poly.pdbx_seq_one_letter_code
_entity_poly.pdbx_strand_id
1 'polypeptide(L)'
;MEASLYEPIYLTLISLLSLVTGMWLIISGGNTLAIGEHNRGNSLGPLILCLILAIWIGLRPVSFLFGDTVNYAMVYNAIEPGNLHDYRISSEWLWDIFTYLCRTAGLSVNVYFMLIDLVYILVSFAAVKKFVPTSPWLGTLFLIGALFFFSFGTNGLRNGVACSIVLLIMAYMLEERYVSAVVLSLIALSIHRSSALPLGGAILALTVLKNPRYALYGWITCILLSLIAGNYWTELIADIGFDDRLAQYTDTSDENLSTWGSTSSFRWDFLAYSAIPVIYFFYICRRGLRDGWFNTLATTYLVANSFWVLMIRAAFSNRFAYLSWFLIPVIFVYPLCNMKVWKDQNFVAGMLLIAYVSITVIFLSLIW
;
A
#
# COMPACT_ATOMS: atom_id res chain seq x y z
N MET A 1 13.89 -3.51 -22.99
CA MET A 1 12.46 -3.16 -23.10
C MET A 1 12.31 -1.70 -22.72
N GLU A 2 11.62 -0.92 -23.53
CA GLU A 2 11.41 0.50 -23.25
C GLU A 2 10.59 0.69 -21.96
N ALA A 3 10.93 1.74 -21.20
CA ALA A 3 10.27 2.05 -19.92
C ALA A 3 8.76 2.26 -20.09
N SER A 4 8.35 2.89 -21.20
CA SER A 4 6.96 3.20 -21.56
C SER A 4 6.07 1.96 -21.70
N LEU A 5 6.64 0.77 -21.92
CA LEU A 5 5.87 -0.46 -22.12
C LEU A 5 5.56 -1.19 -20.80
N TYR A 6 6.26 -0.88 -19.70
CA TYR A 6 6.10 -1.63 -18.45
C TYR A 6 4.70 -1.49 -17.87
N GLU A 7 4.20 -0.27 -17.68
CA GLU A 7 2.88 -0.07 -17.11
C GLU A 7 1.74 -0.63 -17.97
N PRO A 8 1.69 -0.40 -19.31
CA PRO A 8 0.70 -1.05 -20.18
C PRO A 8 0.74 -2.57 -20.15
N ILE A 9 1.92 -3.20 -20.15
CA ILE A 9 2.07 -4.66 -20.06
C ILE A 9 1.55 -5.16 -18.71
N TYR A 10 1.92 -4.47 -17.62
CA TYR A 10 1.48 -4.79 -16.27
C TYR A 10 -0.05 -4.74 -16.16
N LEU A 11 -0.67 -3.63 -16.59
CA LEU A 11 -2.12 -3.43 -16.54
C LEU A 11 -2.87 -4.45 -17.40
N THR A 12 -2.33 -4.80 -18.57
CA THR A 12 -2.91 -5.84 -19.44
C THR A 12 -2.89 -7.21 -18.76
N LEU A 13 -1.74 -7.58 -18.17
CA LEU A 13 -1.58 -8.86 -17.48
C LEU A 13 -2.55 -9.00 -16.31
N ILE A 14 -2.60 -8.01 -15.40
CA ILE A 14 -3.49 -8.08 -14.24
C ILE A 14 -4.96 -8.05 -14.64
N SER A 15 -5.31 -7.33 -15.71
CA SER A 15 -6.68 -7.27 -16.23
C SER A 15 -7.11 -8.63 -16.77
N LEU A 16 -6.25 -9.29 -17.57
CA LEU A 16 -6.54 -10.61 -18.12
C LEU A 16 -6.71 -11.66 -17.01
N LEU A 17 -5.78 -11.72 -16.06
CA LEU A 17 -5.84 -12.66 -14.94
C LEU A 17 -7.08 -12.45 -14.07
N SER A 18 -7.43 -11.19 -13.81
CA SER A 18 -8.59 -10.81 -12.99
C SER A 18 -9.90 -11.06 -13.72
N LEU A 19 -9.96 -10.81 -15.03
CA LEU A 19 -11.13 -11.12 -15.86
C LEU A 19 -11.39 -12.62 -15.91
N VAL A 20 -10.35 -13.42 -16.20
CA VAL A 20 -10.48 -14.89 -16.26
C VAL A 20 -10.90 -15.45 -14.91
N THR A 21 -10.24 -15.05 -13.83
CA THR A 21 -10.57 -15.50 -12.47
C THR A 21 -11.96 -15.04 -12.06
N GLY A 22 -12.31 -13.79 -12.35
CA GLY A 22 -13.61 -13.21 -12.00
C GLY A 22 -14.76 -13.88 -12.73
N MET A 23 -14.63 -14.11 -14.05
CA MET A 23 -15.62 -14.83 -14.84
C MET A 23 -15.77 -16.28 -14.37
N TRP A 24 -14.68 -16.96 -14.04
CA TRP A 24 -14.74 -18.31 -13.49
C TRP A 24 -15.51 -18.36 -12.16
N LEU A 25 -15.28 -17.39 -11.26
CA LEU A 25 -16.02 -17.26 -10.00
C LEU A 25 -17.52 -16.98 -10.23
N ILE A 26 -17.84 -16.09 -11.18
CA ILE A 26 -19.22 -15.75 -11.55
C ILE A 26 -19.98 -16.98 -12.09
N ILE A 27 -19.34 -17.76 -12.95
CA ILE A 27 -19.95 -18.95 -13.58
C ILE A 27 -20.08 -20.10 -12.58
N SER A 28 -19.06 -20.33 -11.75
CA SER A 28 -19.08 -21.41 -10.76
C SER A 28 -20.09 -21.18 -9.64
N GLY A 29 -20.27 -19.92 -9.21
CA GLY A 29 -21.22 -19.54 -8.17
C GLY A 29 -20.98 -20.24 -6.83
N GLY A 30 -21.86 -20.00 -5.86
CA GLY A 30 -21.83 -20.61 -4.55
C GLY A 30 -20.84 -19.98 -3.56
N ASN A 31 -20.44 -20.77 -2.55
CA ASN A 31 -19.75 -20.27 -1.36
C ASN A 31 -18.40 -20.96 -1.11
N THR A 32 -17.65 -21.22 -2.18
CA THR A 32 -16.41 -22.01 -2.06
C THR A 32 -15.21 -21.23 -1.50
N LEU A 33 -15.29 -19.90 -1.46
CA LEU A 33 -14.25 -19.04 -0.88
C LEU A 33 -14.28 -18.98 0.66
N ALA A 34 -15.48 -19.08 1.25
CA ALA A 34 -15.72 -18.96 2.69
C ALA A 34 -15.78 -20.32 3.41
N ILE A 35 -14.94 -21.27 2.97
CA ILE A 35 -14.88 -22.62 3.52
C ILE A 35 -13.77 -22.69 4.58
N GLY A 36 -14.04 -22.27 5.82
CA GLY A 36 -13.39 -22.66 7.08
C GLY A 36 -11.85 -22.73 7.19
N GLU A 37 -11.32 -22.49 8.39
CA GLU A 37 -9.87 -22.39 8.69
C GLU A 37 -9.00 -23.61 8.28
N HIS A 38 -9.59 -24.79 8.04
CA HIS A 38 -8.87 -26.02 7.72
C HIS A 38 -8.47 -26.17 6.24
N ASN A 39 -9.07 -25.43 5.31
CA ASN A 39 -8.73 -25.52 3.90
C ASN A 39 -7.76 -24.40 3.49
N ARG A 40 -6.49 -24.74 3.29
CA ARG A 40 -5.50 -23.80 2.74
C ARG A 40 -5.51 -23.87 1.22
N GLY A 41 -5.74 -22.73 0.58
CA GLY A 41 -5.66 -22.62 -0.87
C GLY A 41 -4.23 -22.80 -1.40
N ASN A 42 -4.11 -23.17 -2.67
CA ASN A 42 -2.81 -23.34 -3.31
C ASN A 42 -2.02 -22.01 -3.32
N SER A 43 -0.80 -22.05 -2.78
CA SER A 43 0.09 -20.90 -2.70
C SER A 43 1.16 -20.85 -3.79
N LEU A 44 1.40 -21.95 -4.51
CA LEU A 44 2.52 -22.07 -5.45
C LEU A 44 2.32 -21.16 -6.67
N GLY A 45 1.15 -21.20 -7.30
CA GLY A 45 0.81 -20.34 -8.43
C GLY A 45 0.95 -18.84 -8.12
N PRO A 46 0.31 -18.31 -7.06
CA PRO A 46 0.45 -16.91 -6.71
C PRO A 46 1.88 -16.53 -6.28
N LEU A 47 2.63 -17.44 -5.64
CA LEU A 47 4.05 -17.23 -5.33
C LEU A 47 4.90 -17.08 -6.60
N ILE A 48 4.71 -17.96 -7.59
CA ILE A 48 5.41 -17.88 -8.88
C ILE A 48 5.09 -16.56 -9.58
N LEU A 49 3.81 -16.15 -9.59
CA LEU A 49 3.40 -14.87 -10.16
C LEU A 49 4.10 -13.69 -9.45
N CYS A 50 4.12 -13.69 -8.12
CA CYS A 50 4.81 -12.68 -7.32
C CYS A 50 6.32 -12.62 -7.61
N LEU A 51 6.98 -13.78 -7.75
CA LEU A 51 8.39 -13.85 -8.11
C LEU A 51 8.67 -13.29 -9.51
N ILE A 52 7.85 -13.67 -10.50
CA ILE A 52 7.95 -13.15 -11.86
C ILE A 52 7.80 -11.63 -11.86
N LEU A 53 6.77 -11.10 -11.18
CA LEU A 53 6.54 -9.67 -11.10
C LEU A 53 7.67 -8.94 -10.36
N ALA A 54 8.18 -9.47 -9.25
CA ALA A 54 9.28 -8.87 -8.53
C ALA A 54 10.57 -8.78 -9.35
N ILE A 55 10.89 -9.86 -10.07
CA ILE A 55 12.06 -9.87 -10.95
C ILE A 55 11.85 -8.90 -12.13
N TRP A 56 10.68 -8.95 -12.77
CA TRP A 56 10.41 -8.14 -13.95
C TRP A 56 10.32 -6.65 -13.64
N ILE A 57 9.57 -6.23 -12.61
CA ILE A 57 9.48 -4.82 -12.18
C ILE A 57 10.84 -4.35 -11.67
N GLY A 58 11.56 -5.18 -10.95
CA GLY A 58 12.88 -4.87 -10.39
C GLY A 58 13.95 -4.61 -11.44
N LEU A 59 13.97 -5.40 -12.51
CA LEU A 59 14.94 -5.27 -13.60
C LEU A 59 14.58 -4.18 -14.62
N ARG A 60 13.58 -3.34 -14.34
CA ARG A 60 13.19 -2.20 -15.18
C ARG A 60 14.36 -1.26 -15.48
N PRO A 61 14.36 -0.55 -16.63
CA PRO A 61 15.34 0.51 -16.90
C PRO A 61 15.15 1.70 -15.95
N VAL A 62 16.21 2.47 -15.71
CA VAL A 62 16.13 3.73 -14.98
C VAL A 62 15.47 4.78 -15.88
N SER A 63 14.30 5.29 -15.48
CA SER A 63 13.52 6.26 -16.26
C SER A 63 12.68 7.15 -15.35
N PHE A 64 12.46 8.40 -15.78
CA PHE A 64 11.59 9.36 -15.09
C PHE A 64 10.11 8.94 -15.12
N LEU A 65 9.72 8.07 -16.07
CA LEU A 65 8.37 7.47 -16.10
C LEU A 65 8.06 6.65 -14.83
N PHE A 66 9.09 6.22 -14.11
CA PHE A 66 8.98 5.49 -12.85
C PHE A 66 9.13 6.40 -11.61
N GLY A 67 8.90 7.71 -11.75
CA GLY A 67 8.99 8.69 -10.67
C GLY A 67 10.37 8.72 -10.02
N ASP A 68 10.42 8.51 -8.70
CA ASP A 68 11.66 8.59 -7.91
C ASP A 68 12.71 7.52 -8.26
N THR A 69 12.44 6.55 -9.14
CA THR A 69 13.46 5.58 -9.60
C THR A 69 14.77 6.26 -10.01
N VAL A 70 14.71 7.40 -10.69
CA VAL A 70 15.91 8.16 -11.10
C VAL A 70 16.67 8.67 -9.89
N ASN A 71 15.96 9.22 -8.90
CA ASN A 71 16.56 9.73 -7.66
C ASN A 71 17.23 8.60 -6.87
N TYR A 72 16.57 7.45 -6.73
CA TYR A 72 17.18 6.28 -6.08
C TYR A 72 18.42 5.78 -6.83
N ALA A 73 18.38 5.78 -8.17
CA ALA A 73 19.53 5.38 -8.98
C ALA A 73 20.71 6.35 -8.84
N MET A 74 20.45 7.66 -8.82
CA MET A 74 21.48 8.68 -8.62
C MET A 74 22.15 8.52 -7.25
N VAL A 75 21.36 8.40 -6.17
CA VAL A 75 21.90 8.17 -4.82
C VAL A 75 22.70 6.87 -4.77
N TYR A 76 22.19 5.78 -5.34
CA TYR A 76 22.90 4.48 -5.36
C TYR A 76 24.26 4.56 -6.07
N ASN A 77 24.31 5.24 -7.22
CA ASN A 77 25.52 5.34 -8.03
C ASN A 77 26.55 6.33 -7.47
N ALA A 78 26.10 7.33 -6.71
CA ALA A 78 26.97 8.30 -6.03
C ALA A 78 27.72 7.70 -4.82
N ILE A 79 27.31 6.53 -4.31
CA ILE A 79 28.00 5.86 -3.20
C ILE A 79 29.36 5.33 -3.68
N GLU A 80 30.41 5.81 -3.04
CA GLU A 80 31.79 5.36 -3.23
C GLU A 80 32.11 4.15 -2.31
N PRO A 81 32.44 2.98 -2.87
CA PRO A 81 32.81 1.81 -2.06
C PRO A 81 34.06 2.10 -1.21
N GLY A 82 33.97 1.89 0.10
CA GLY A 82 35.10 2.03 1.03
C GLY A 82 35.18 3.35 1.79
N ASN A 83 34.34 4.35 1.46
CA ASN A 83 34.26 5.59 2.22
C ASN A 83 33.02 5.62 3.14
N LEU A 84 33.16 5.04 4.34
CA LEU A 84 32.09 5.04 5.35
C LEU A 84 31.79 6.45 5.91
N HIS A 85 32.66 7.44 5.69
CA HIS A 85 32.50 8.78 6.24
C HIS A 85 31.38 9.60 5.59
N ASP A 86 31.02 9.31 4.34
CA ASP A 86 29.90 9.98 3.65
C ASP A 86 28.53 9.48 4.10
N TYR A 87 28.53 8.40 4.88
CA TYR A 87 27.33 7.77 5.38
C TYR A 87 26.95 8.35 6.74
N ARG A 88 26.16 9.43 6.72
CA ARG A 88 25.44 9.86 7.92
C ARG A 88 24.34 8.83 8.17
N ILE A 89 24.51 8.00 9.21
CA ILE A 89 23.45 7.09 9.69
C ILE A 89 22.21 7.94 9.97
N SER A 90 21.27 7.93 9.02
CA SER A 90 20.01 8.64 9.14
C SER A 90 19.07 7.89 10.09
N SER A 91 17.88 8.43 10.35
CA SER A 91 16.84 7.67 11.04
C SER A 91 16.39 6.42 10.27
N GLU A 92 16.64 6.36 8.95
CA GLU A 92 16.34 5.24 8.05
C GLU A 92 17.59 4.37 7.81
N TRP A 93 18.36 4.13 8.87
CA TRP A 93 19.67 3.49 8.81
C TRP A 93 19.68 2.10 8.15
N LEU A 94 18.61 1.32 8.24
CA LEU A 94 18.58 -0.02 7.65
C LEU A 94 18.45 0.06 6.13
N TRP A 95 17.67 1.01 5.62
CA TRP A 95 17.59 1.29 4.19
C TRP A 95 18.96 1.65 3.65
N ASP A 96 19.58 2.63 4.29
CA ASP A 96 20.86 3.14 3.87
C ASP A 96 21.93 2.00 3.92
N ILE A 97 21.90 1.09 4.93
CA ILE A 97 22.91 0.04 5.10
C ILE A 97 22.76 -0.96 3.96
N PHE A 98 21.52 -1.32 3.67
CA PHE A 98 21.19 -2.20 2.57
C PHE A 98 21.66 -1.63 1.22
N THR A 99 21.44 -0.34 0.97
CA THR A 99 21.94 0.36 -0.22
C THR A 99 23.47 0.31 -0.30
N TYR A 100 24.16 0.63 0.80
CA TYR A 100 25.63 0.59 0.86
C TYR A 100 26.20 -0.80 0.63
N LEU A 101 25.60 -1.84 1.24
CA LEU A 101 26.03 -3.23 1.07
C LEU A 101 25.86 -3.70 -0.36
N CYS A 102 24.71 -3.40 -1.00
CA CYS A 102 24.49 -3.73 -2.42
C CYS A 102 25.54 -3.07 -3.32
N ARG A 103 25.83 -1.79 -3.07
CA ARG A 103 26.83 -1.04 -3.83
C ARG A 103 28.23 -1.60 -3.65
N THR A 104 28.63 -1.87 -2.40
CA THR A 104 29.95 -2.42 -2.06
C THR A 104 30.13 -3.85 -2.58
N ALA A 105 29.05 -4.62 -2.69
CA ALA A 105 29.04 -5.94 -3.34
C ALA A 105 29.16 -5.86 -4.87
N GLY A 106 29.22 -4.67 -5.46
CA GLY A 106 29.37 -4.48 -6.91
C GLY A 106 28.10 -4.73 -7.72
N LEU A 107 26.92 -4.73 -7.08
CA LEU A 107 25.66 -4.98 -7.76
C LEU A 107 25.27 -3.80 -8.66
N SER A 108 24.68 -4.08 -9.82
CA SER A 108 24.10 -3.03 -10.66
C SER A 108 22.84 -2.45 -10.01
N VAL A 109 22.46 -1.23 -10.40
CA VAL A 109 21.25 -0.56 -9.88
C VAL A 109 19.97 -1.37 -10.15
N ASN A 110 19.89 -2.09 -11.28
CA ASN A 110 18.74 -2.94 -11.60
C ASN A 110 18.66 -4.16 -10.68
N VAL A 111 19.80 -4.76 -10.31
CA VAL A 111 19.82 -5.86 -9.33
C VAL A 111 19.44 -5.34 -7.94
N TYR A 112 19.90 -4.14 -7.58
CA TYR A 112 19.48 -3.46 -6.35
C TYR A 112 17.95 -3.25 -6.29
N PHE A 113 17.34 -2.72 -7.35
CA PHE A 113 15.88 -2.60 -7.44
C PHE A 113 15.15 -3.94 -7.41
N MET A 114 15.68 -4.96 -8.08
CA MET A 114 15.14 -6.32 -8.02
C MET A 114 15.13 -6.89 -6.58
N LEU A 115 16.18 -6.67 -5.80
CA LEU A 115 16.21 -7.11 -4.40
C LEU A 115 15.16 -6.38 -3.55
N ILE A 116 14.95 -5.08 -3.79
CA ILE A 116 13.89 -4.29 -3.14
C ILE A 116 12.52 -4.86 -3.48
N ASP A 117 12.25 -5.08 -4.78
CA ASP A 117 10.95 -5.58 -5.24
C ASP A 117 10.67 -7.01 -4.79
N LEU A 118 11.71 -7.85 -4.65
CA LEU A 118 11.60 -9.16 -4.02
C LEU A 118 11.11 -9.06 -2.58
N VAL A 119 11.69 -8.16 -1.77
CA VAL A 119 11.22 -7.96 -0.40
C VAL A 119 9.80 -7.40 -0.39
N TYR A 120 9.54 -6.33 -1.15
CA TYR A 120 8.23 -5.67 -1.19
C TYR A 120 7.11 -6.65 -1.54
N ILE A 121 7.25 -7.38 -2.66
CA ILE A 121 6.17 -8.19 -3.22
C ILE A 121 6.02 -9.51 -2.46
N LEU A 122 7.12 -10.16 -2.07
CA LEU A 122 7.05 -11.44 -1.34
C LEU A 122 6.54 -11.26 0.09
N VAL A 123 6.92 -10.18 0.78
CA VAL A 123 6.38 -9.87 2.12
C VAL A 123 4.89 -9.51 2.01
N SER A 124 4.48 -8.76 0.99
CA SER A 124 3.06 -8.47 0.73
C SER A 124 2.26 -9.77 0.51
N PHE A 125 2.78 -10.69 -0.30
CA PHE A 125 2.17 -12.00 -0.52
C PHE A 125 2.08 -12.83 0.78
N ALA A 126 3.15 -12.85 1.59
CA ALA A 126 3.17 -13.54 2.87
C ALA A 126 2.09 -12.99 3.83
N ALA A 127 1.90 -11.67 3.86
CA ALA A 127 0.84 -11.04 4.65
C ALA A 127 -0.55 -11.40 4.13
N VAL A 128 -0.79 -11.28 2.82
CA VAL A 128 -2.07 -11.64 2.20
C VAL A 128 -2.45 -13.09 2.48
N LYS A 129 -1.49 -14.02 2.41
CA LYS A 129 -1.74 -15.44 2.72
C LYS A 129 -2.20 -15.67 4.17
N LYS A 130 -1.83 -14.79 5.10
CA LYS A 130 -2.33 -14.83 6.49
C LYS A 130 -3.75 -14.30 6.60
N PHE A 131 -4.06 -13.22 5.88
CA PHE A 131 -5.41 -12.64 5.89
C PHE A 131 -6.42 -13.50 5.14
N VAL A 132 -6.04 -14.16 4.04
CA VAL A 132 -6.95 -14.97 3.21
C VAL A 132 -6.36 -16.35 2.88
N PRO A 133 -6.17 -17.22 3.89
CA PRO A 133 -5.50 -18.51 3.72
C PRO A 133 -6.26 -19.49 2.81
N THR A 134 -7.59 -19.32 2.68
CA THR A 134 -8.45 -20.17 1.83
C THR A 134 -8.30 -19.87 0.35
N SER A 135 -7.96 -18.64 -0.03
CA SER A 135 -7.78 -18.23 -1.43
C SER A 135 -6.61 -17.26 -1.62
N PRO A 136 -5.35 -17.72 -1.47
CA PRO A 136 -4.17 -16.88 -1.70
C PRO A 136 -4.11 -16.32 -3.12
N TRP A 137 -4.66 -17.04 -4.11
CA TRP A 137 -4.74 -16.56 -5.50
C TRP A 137 -5.60 -15.30 -5.61
N LEU A 138 -6.83 -15.35 -5.09
CA LEU A 138 -7.73 -14.20 -5.12
C LEU A 138 -7.13 -13.01 -4.34
N GLY A 139 -6.57 -13.27 -3.16
CA GLY A 139 -5.87 -12.24 -2.37
C GLY A 139 -4.73 -11.59 -3.14
N THR A 140 -3.94 -12.38 -3.86
CA THR A 140 -2.82 -11.87 -4.68
C THR A 140 -3.32 -11.00 -5.82
N LEU A 141 -4.44 -11.37 -6.47
CA LEU A 141 -5.01 -10.56 -7.55
C LEU A 141 -5.54 -9.20 -7.04
N PHE A 142 -6.16 -9.14 -5.86
CA PHE A 142 -6.53 -7.85 -5.24
C PHE A 142 -5.28 -7.03 -4.87
N LEU A 143 -4.23 -7.69 -4.38
CA LEU A 143 -2.97 -7.05 -4.00
C LEU A 143 -2.28 -6.40 -5.22
N ILE A 144 -2.03 -7.16 -6.28
CA ILE A 144 -1.39 -6.62 -7.50
C ILE A 144 -2.37 -5.75 -8.31
N GLY A 145 -3.67 -6.00 -8.20
CA GLY A 145 -4.71 -5.16 -8.78
C GLY A 145 -4.83 -3.77 -8.15
N ALA A 146 -4.13 -3.50 -7.03
CA ALA A 146 -4.25 -2.24 -6.32
C ALA A 146 -3.64 -1.08 -7.11
N LEU A 147 -4.32 0.06 -7.05
CA LEU A 147 -4.01 1.27 -7.82
C LEU A 147 -2.53 1.71 -7.75
N PHE A 148 -1.90 1.53 -6.59
CA PHE A 148 -0.51 1.95 -6.37
C PHE A 148 0.48 0.80 -6.21
N PHE A 149 0.06 -0.46 -6.46
CA PHE A 149 0.96 -1.60 -6.27
C PHE A 149 2.22 -1.48 -7.12
N PHE A 150 2.06 -1.16 -8.42
CA PHE A 150 3.18 -0.96 -9.34
C PHE A 150 4.02 0.27 -8.98
N SER A 151 3.36 1.37 -8.58
CA SER A 151 4.03 2.60 -8.16
C SER A 151 4.87 2.40 -6.89
N PHE A 152 4.48 1.52 -5.96
CA PHE A 152 5.30 1.16 -4.81
C PHE A 152 6.58 0.42 -5.18
N GLY A 153 6.57 -0.38 -6.25
CA GLY A 153 7.75 -1.08 -6.75
C GLY A 153 8.66 -0.22 -7.64
N THR A 154 8.21 0.98 -8.03
CA THR A 154 8.94 1.81 -9.01
C THR A 154 9.23 3.22 -8.51
N ASN A 155 8.26 3.89 -7.93
CA ASN A 155 8.37 5.25 -7.41
C ASN A 155 8.57 5.24 -5.89
N GLY A 156 7.63 4.70 -5.14
CA GLY A 156 7.61 4.74 -3.67
C GLY A 156 8.41 3.63 -2.98
N LEU A 157 9.62 3.30 -3.41
CA LEU A 157 10.34 2.06 -3.01
C LEU A 157 10.39 1.81 -1.50
N ARG A 158 10.92 2.78 -0.73
CA ARG A 158 10.97 2.72 0.75
C ARG A 158 9.60 2.51 1.36
N ASN A 159 8.60 3.23 0.85
CA ASN A 159 7.23 3.17 1.33
C ASN A 159 6.59 1.81 1.03
N GLY A 160 6.81 1.26 -0.18
CA GLY A 160 6.34 -0.06 -0.58
C GLY A 160 6.86 -1.16 0.34
N VAL A 161 8.18 -1.20 0.57
CA VAL A 161 8.81 -2.18 1.46
C VAL A 161 8.31 -2.03 2.90
N ALA A 162 8.28 -0.80 3.44
CA ALA A 162 7.84 -0.61 4.82
C ALA A 162 6.35 -0.94 5.01
N CYS A 163 5.48 -0.54 4.09
CA CYS A 163 4.04 -0.84 4.15
C CYS A 163 3.76 -2.35 3.98
N SER A 164 4.51 -3.08 3.15
CA SER A 164 4.34 -4.53 3.06
C SER A 164 4.72 -5.23 4.36
N ILE A 165 5.79 -4.76 5.02
CA ILE A 165 6.17 -5.24 6.36
C ILE A 165 5.10 -4.87 7.38
N VAL A 166 4.54 -3.65 7.36
CA VAL A 166 3.42 -3.25 8.23
C VAL A 166 2.21 -4.15 8.03
N LEU A 167 1.87 -4.51 6.79
CA LEU A 167 0.79 -5.46 6.52
C LEU A 167 1.04 -6.82 7.18
N LEU A 168 2.28 -7.31 7.14
CA LEU A 168 2.68 -8.55 7.81
C LEU A 168 2.70 -8.42 9.34
N ILE A 169 3.13 -7.27 9.86
CA ILE A 169 3.09 -6.95 11.30
C ILE A 169 1.65 -7.03 11.80
N MET A 170 0.70 -6.41 11.09
CA MET A 170 -0.71 -6.45 11.47
C MET A 170 -1.25 -7.88 11.54
N ALA A 171 -0.91 -8.72 10.55
CA ALA A 171 -1.29 -10.12 10.58
C ALA A 171 -0.70 -10.85 11.81
N TYR A 172 0.56 -10.58 12.17
CA TYR A 172 1.16 -11.16 13.37
C TYR A 172 0.57 -10.62 14.68
N MET A 173 0.24 -9.33 14.76
CA MET A 173 -0.44 -8.78 15.94
C MET A 173 -1.81 -9.44 16.15
N LEU A 174 -2.55 -9.66 15.07
CA LEU A 174 -3.86 -10.33 15.09
C LEU A 174 -3.79 -11.82 15.39
N GLU A 175 -2.66 -12.47 15.08
CA GLU A 175 -2.31 -13.84 15.52
C GLU A 175 -1.68 -13.88 16.92
N GLU A 176 -1.64 -12.76 17.65
CA GLU A 176 -1.01 -12.61 18.98
C GLU A 176 0.50 -12.92 19.01
N ARG A 177 1.17 -12.88 17.85
CA ARG A 177 2.61 -13.08 17.67
C ARG A 177 3.40 -11.78 17.88
N TYR A 178 3.26 -11.19 19.07
CA TYR A 178 3.78 -9.86 19.37
C TYR A 178 5.31 -9.72 19.23
N VAL A 179 6.08 -10.77 19.53
CA VAL A 179 7.55 -10.72 19.36
C VAL A 179 7.92 -10.54 17.89
N SER A 180 7.29 -11.30 16.98
CA SER A 180 7.50 -11.14 15.54
C SER A 180 7.06 -9.75 15.07
N ALA A 181 5.92 -9.25 15.59
CA ALA A 181 5.42 -7.92 15.27
C ALA A 181 6.38 -6.80 15.71
N VAL A 182 6.95 -6.87 16.93
CA VAL A 182 7.90 -5.88 17.46
C VAL A 182 9.19 -5.88 16.64
N VAL A 183 9.78 -7.04 16.37
CA VAL A 183 11.02 -7.13 15.56
C VAL A 183 10.80 -6.55 14.17
N LEU A 184 9.71 -6.92 13.50
CA LEU A 184 9.39 -6.37 12.18
C LEU A 184 9.06 -4.88 12.23
N SER A 185 8.48 -4.37 13.33
CA SER A 185 8.21 -2.93 13.50
C SER A 185 9.50 -2.12 13.51
N LEU A 186 10.52 -2.61 14.23
CA LEU A 186 11.86 -1.98 14.23
C LEU A 186 12.45 -1.96 12.82
N ILE A 187 12.30 -3.06 12.06
CA ILE A 187 12.76 -3.16 10.67
C ILE A 187 12.01 -2.16 9.78
N ALA A 188 10.68 -2.13 9.82
CA ALA A 188 9.86 -1.24 8.97
C ALA A 188 10.17 0.25 9.22
N LEU A 189 10.28 0.65 10.50
CA LEU A 189 10.60 2.03 10.89
C LEU A 189 12.02 2.43 10.51
N SER A 190 12.96 1.49 10.52
CA SER A 190 14.35 1.72 10.09
C SER A 190 14.52 1.75 8.57
N ILE A 191 13.50 1.33 7.80
CA ILE A 191 13.44 1.44 6.34
C ILE A 191 12.71 2.71 5.92
N HIS A 192 11.56 2.98 6.54
CA HIS A 192 10.78 4.17 6.27
C HIS A 192 10.04 4.67 7.51
N ARG A 193 10.42 5.84 8.01
CA ARG A 193 9.91 6.36 9.29
C ARG A 193 8.40 6.62 9.28
N SER A 194 7.87 7.10 8.15
CA SER A 194 6.46 7.48 8.02
C SER A 194 5.51 6.27 8.13
N SER A 195 6.03 5.03 8.03
CA SER A 195 5.30 3.79 8.35
C SER A 195 4.87 3.68 9.82
N ALA A 196 5.38 4.55 10.70
CA ALA A 196 4.89 4.72 12.06
C ALA A 196 3.40 5.05 12.14
N LEU A 197 2.87 5.79 11.16
CA LEU A 197 1.47 6.19 11.13
C LEU A 197 0.52 4.97 11.05
N PRO A 198 0.59 4.09 10.03
CA PRO A 198 -0.26 2.91 10.00
C PRO A 198 0.04 1.91 11.12
N LEU A 199 1.29 1.81 11.58
CA LEU A 199 1.64 0.97 12.73
C LEU A 199 0.94 1.46 14.02
N GLY A 200 1.01 2.77 14.29
CA GLY A 200 0.30 3.40 15.40
C GLY A 200 -1.22 3.25 15.26
N GLY A 201 -1.75 3.39 14.04
CA GLY A 201 -3.15 3.11 13.73
C GLY A 201 -3.56 1.68 14.08
N ALA A 202 -2.72 0.68 13.79
CA ALA A 202 -2.98 -0.72 14.11
C ALA A 202 -2.94 -0.98 15.63
N ILE A 203 -1.98 -0.38 16.33
CA ILE A 203 -1.92 -0.46 17.81
C ILE A 203 -3.17 0.18 18.43
N LEU A 204 -3.57 1.38 17.96
CA LEU A 204 -4.78 2.05 18.44
C LEU A 204 -6.03 1.22 18.15
N ALA A 205 -6.14 0.63 16.97
CA ALA A 205 -7.26 -0.24 16.61
C ALA A 205 -7.39 -1.46 17.52
N LEU A 206 -6.27 -2.07 17.92
CA LEU A 206 -6.26 -3.25 18.79
C LEU A 206 -6.49 -2.91 20.26
N THR A 207 -6.09 -1.71 20.72
CA THR A 207 -6.07 -1.37 22.14
C THR A 207 -7.23 -0.48 22.56
N VAL A 208 -7.46 0.63 21.84
CA VAL A 208 -8.37 1.72 22.26
C VAL A 208 -9.57 1.84 21.31
N LEU A 209 -9.32 1.94 20.00
CA LEU A 209 -10.32 2.19 18.96
C LEU A 209 -10.88 0.90 18.36
N LYS A 210 -11.27 -0.05 19.21
CA LYS A 210 -11.78 -1.37 18.76
C LYS A 210 -13.07 -1.29 17.94
N ASN A 211 -13.83 -0.20 18.08
CA ASN A 211 -15.05 0.04 17.33
C ASN A 211 -14.77 1.05 16.20
N PRO A 212 -14.80 0.62 14.92
CA PRO A 212 -14.48 1.47 13.77
C PRO A 212 -15.37 2.70 13.61
N ARG A 213 -16.55 2.74 14.25
CA ARG A 213 -17.44 3.92 14.22
C ARG A 213 -16.77 5.18 14.78
N TYR A 214 -15.94 5.04 15.82
CA TYR A 214 -15.24 6.19 16.38
C TYR A 214 -14.14 6.69 15.44
N ALA A 215 -13.44 5.77 14.77
CA ALA A 215 -12.47 6.13 13.73
C ALA A 215 -13.16 6.80 12.53
N LEU A 216 -14.39 6.39 12.18
CA LEU A 216 -15.19 7.06 11.15
C LEU A 216 -15.55 8.49 11.56
N TYR A 217 -15.96 8.73 12.80
CA TYR A 217 -16.23 10.09 13.28
C TYR A 217 -14.97 10.96 13.21
N GLY A 218 -13.81 10.40 13.58
CA GLY A 218 -12.52 11.07 13.40
C GLY A 218 -12.24 11.43 11.94
N TRP A 219 -12.46 10.49 11.03
CA TRP A 219 -12.26 10.70 9.59
C TRP A 219 -13.16 11.79 9.01
N ILE A 220 -14.47 11.74 9.30
CA ILE A 220 -15.42 12.78 8.89
C ILE A 220 -15.03 14.14 9.47
N THR A 221 -14.61 14.17 10.74
CA THR A 221 -14.15 15.40 11.39
C THR A 221 -12.92 15.97 10.68
N CYS A 222 -11.94 15.13 10.31
CA CYS A 222 -10.75 15.58 9.57
C CYS A 222 -11.10 16.15 8.19
N ILE A 223 -12.10 15.60 7.49
CA ILE A 223 -12.60 16.18 6.23
C ILE A 223 -13.13 17.59 6.48
N LEU A 224 -14.00 17.77 7.48
CA LEU A 224 -14.57 19.07 7.81
C LEU A 224 -13.48 20.07 8.21
N LEU A 225 -12.53 19.66 9.05
CA LEU A 225 -11.42 20.51 9.49
C LEU A 225 -10.53 20.94 8.33
N SER A 226 -10.22 20.03 7.40
CA SER A 226 -9.41 20.29 6.20
C SER A 226 -10.12 21.26 5.23
N LEU A 227 -11.45 21.17 5.14
CA LEU A 227 -12.26 22.10 4.34
C LEU A 227 -12.34 23.50 4.97
N ILE A 228 -12.47 23.60 6.30
CA ILE A 228 -12.60 24.88 7.01
C ILE A 228 -11.28 25.63 7.09
N ALA A 229 -10.19 24.96 7.47
CA ALA A 229 -8.92 25.63 7.77
C ALA A 229 -7.91 25.63 6.61
N GLY A 230 -8.26 25.03 5.47
CA GLY A 230 -7.41 25.06 4.27
C GLY A 230 -6.01 24.47 4.52
N ASN A 231 -4.96 25.26 4.26
CA ASN A 231 -3.56 24.84 4.40
C ASN A 231 -3.03 24.86 5.84
N TYR A 232 -3.76 25.47 6.79
CA TYR A 232 -3.32 25.61 8.19
C TYR A 232 -2.87 24.28 8.81
N TRP A 233 -3.63 23.20 8.57
CA TRP A 233 -3.28 21.88 9.12
C TRP A 233 -2.01 21.30 8.50
N THR A 234 -1.80 21.52 7.20
CA THR A 234 -0.59 21.06 6.52
C THR A 234 0.64 21.80 7.06
N GLU A 235 0.56 23.12 7.22
CA GLU A 235 1.63 23.96 7.78
C GLU A 235 1.94 23.57 9.23
N LEU A 236 0.92 23.41 10.08
CA LEU A 236 1.09 22.99 11.46
C LEU A 236 1.80 21.63 11.58
N ILE A 237 1.44 20.66 10.74
CA ILE A 237 2.05 19.32 10.78
C ILE A 237 3.50 19.36 10.25
N ALA A 238 3.78 20.21 9.26
CA ALA A 238 5.14 20.44 8.77
C ALA A 238 6.04 21.02 9.88
N ASP A 239 5.54 22.00 10.64
CA ASP A 239 6.27 22.65 11.74
C ASP A 239 6.57 21.69 12.91
N ILE A 240 5.71 20.69 13.15
CA ILE A 240 5.92 19.66 14.19
C ILE A 240 7.11 18.74 13.84
N GLY A 241 7.56 18.70 12.58
CA GLY A 241 8.70 17.89 12.16
C GLY A 241 8.39 16.39 12.09
N PHE A 242 7.16 16.02 11.71
CA PHE A 242 6.75 14.61 11.58
C PHE A 242 7.51 13.89 10.45
N ASP A 243 7.77 14.60 9.36
CA ASP A 243 8.49 14.11 8.18
C ASP A 243 9.27 15.28 7.55
N ASP A 244 10.60 15.17 7.48
CA ASP A 244 11.48 16.22 6.94
C ASP A 244 11.14 16.57 5.48
N ARG A 245 10.48 15.66 4.76
CA ARG A 245 10.03 15.87 3.38
C ARG A 245 8.74 16.70 3.31
N LEU A 246 7.90 16.65 4.36
CA LEU A 246 6.66 17.42 4.39
C LEU A 246 6.95 18.93 4.34
N ALA A 247 8.01 19.39 5.03
CA ALA A 247 8.46 20.77 4.96
C ALA A 247 8.85 21.20 3.52
N GLN A 248 9.48 20.30 2.76
CA GLN A 248 9.82 20.54 1.34
C GLN A 248 8.56 20.58 0.45
N TYR A 249 7.51 19.85 0.83
CA TYR A 249 6.25 19.79 0.07
C TYR A 249 5.27 20.93 0.39
N THR A 250 5.55 21.72 1.43
CA THR A 250 4.79 22.91 1.81
C THR A 250 5.44 24.22 1.36
N ASP A 251 6.68 24.18 0.87
CA ASP A 251 7.38 25.38 0.40
C ASP A 251 6.82 25.86 -0.95
N THR A 252 5.98 26.89 -0.89
CA THR A 252 5.33 27.48 -2.07
C THR A 252 6.25 28.38 -2.91
N SER A 253 7.53 28.54 -2.51
CA SER A 253 8.48 29.42 -3.21
C SER A 253 9.21 28.77 -4.39
N ASP A 254 9.07 27.45 -4.57
CA ASP A 254 9.67 26.73 -5.70
C ASP A 254 8.76 26.78 -6.92
N GLU A 255 9.08 27.66 -7.89
CA GLU A 255 8.34 27.80 -9.15
C GLU A 255 8.23 26.47 -9.93
N ASN A 256 9.16 25.53 -9.72
CA ASN A 256 9.15 24.21 -10.33
C ASN A 256 8.05 23.28 -9.81
N LEU A 257 7.44 23.59 -8.66
CA LEU A 257 6.38 22.78 -8.06
C LEU A 257 5.12 22.79 -8.94
N SER A 258 4.89 23.90 -9.65
CA SER A 258 3.75 24.09 -10.56
C SER A 258 3.77 23.15 -11.77
N THR A 259 4.95 22.72 -12.22
CA THR A 259 5.14 21.90 -13.43
C THR A 259 4.90 20.40 -13.19
N TRP A 260 4.89 19.93 -11.94
CA TRP A 260 4.82 18.50 -11.57
C TRP A 260 3.48 18.07 -10.94
N GLY A 261 2.40 18.81 -11.20
CA GLY A 261 1.04 18.44 -10.77
C GLY A 261 0.71 18.78 -9.31
N SER A 262 1.55 19.57 -8.64
CA SER A 262 1.28 20.10 -7.30
C SER A 262 0.37 21.32 -7.41
N THR A 263 -0.94 21.09 -7.51
CA THR A 263 -1.87 22.14 -7.09
C THR A 263 -2.08 22.01 -5.59
N SER A 264 -1.88 23.09 -4.85
CA SER A 264 -2.28 23.29 -3.44
C SER A 264 -3.81 23.22 -3.23
N SER A 265 -4.51 22.55 -4.14
CA SER A 265 -5.95 22.40 -4.23
C SER A 265 -6.40 21.15 -3.49
N PHE A 266 -7.69 21.11 -3.15
CA PHE A 266 -8.25 19.97 -2.43
C PHE A 266 -8.40 18.79 -3.40
N ARG A 267 -7.76 17.66 -3.08
CA ARG A 267 -7.76 16.44 -3.92
C ARG A 267 -9.05 15.64 -3.78
N TRP A 268 -10.12 16.13 -4.40
CA TRP A 268 -11.43 15.46 -4.42
C TRP A 268 -11.38 14.06 -5.03
N ASP A 269 -10.55 13.86 -6.04
CA ASP A 269 -10.27 12.57 -6.66
C ASP A 269 -9.71 11.57 -5.64
N PHE A 270 -8.72 11.99 -4.83
CA PHE A 270 -8.12 11.14 -3.81
C PHE A 270 -9.08 10.87 -2.65
N LEU A 271 -9.89 11.85 -2.26
CA LEU A 271 -10.89 11.67 -1.21
C LEU A 271 -11.98 10.68 -1.66
N ALA A 272 -12.44 10.79 -2.91
CA ALA A 272 -13.41 9.88 -3.50
C ALA A 272 -12.86 8.44 -3.52
N TYR A 273 -11.61 8.25 -3.97
CA TYR A 273 -10.96 6.94 -3.91
C TYR A 273 -10.83 6.42 -2.46
N SER A 274 -10.49 7.28 -1.51
CA SER A 274 -10.37 6.93 -0.09
C SER A 274 -11.71 6.56 0.56
N ALA A 275 -12.83 7.10 0.06
CA ALA A 275 -14.15 6.78 0.58
C ALA A 275 -14.63 5.37 0.21
N ILE A 276 -14.13 4.79 -0.90
CA ILE A 276 -14.53 3.47 -1.41
C ILE A 276 -14.41 2.36 -0.35
N PRO A 277 -13.23 2.09 0.25
CA PRO A 277 -13.09 1.06 1.29
C PRO A 277 -13.92 1.36 2.54
N VAL A 278 -14.16 2.64 2.87
CA VAL A 278 -15.00 3.04 4.01
C VAL A 278 -16.45 2.67 3.78
N ILE A 279 -17.00 3.01 2.61
CA ILE A 279 -18.37 2.66 2.20
C ILE A 279 -18.53 1.15 2.19
N TYR A 280 -17.56 0.44 1.60
CA TYR A 280 -17.56 -1.03 1.56
C TYR A 280 -17.59 -1.62 2.97
N PHE A 281 -16.69 -1.19 3.86
CA PHE A 281 -16.65 -1.67 5.24
C PHE A 281 -17.98 -1.51 5.97
N PHE A 282 -18.57 -0.30 5.94
CA PHE A 282 -19.83 -0.04 6.63
C PHE A 282 -21.03 -0.73 5.97
N TYR A 283 -20.99 -1.00 4.67
CA TYR A 283 -21.96 -1.86 4.00
C TYR A 283 -21.93 -3.29 4.56
N ILE A 284 -20.75 -3.88 4.75
CA ILE A 284 -20.61 -5.23 5.35
C ILE A 284 -21.12 -5.23 6.80
N CYS A 285 -20.74 -4.23 7.61
CA CYS A 285 -21.19 -4.15 9.00
C CYS A 285 -22.71 -4.00 9.14
N ARG A 286 -23.39 -3.32 8.19
CA ARG A 286 -24.85 -3.22 8.19
C ARG A 286 -25.55 -4.56 7.97
N ARG A 287 -24.85 -5.58 7.45
CA ARG A 287 -25.35 -6.95 7.33
C ARG A 287 -25.20 -7.78 8.60
N GLY A 288 -24.84 -7.16 9.73
CA GLY A 288 -24.78 -7.81 11.05
C GLY A 288 -23.50 -8.62 11.30
N LEU A 289 -22.55 -8.61 10.36
CA LEU A 289 -21.29 -9.32 10.50
C LEU A 289 -20.23 -8.40 11.09
N ARG A 290 -19.65 -8.84 12.21
CA ARG A 290 -18.53 -8.17 12.88
C ARG A 290 -17.41 -9.18 13.05
N ASP A 291 -16.22 -8.78 12.66
CA ASP A 291 -15.01 -9.59 12.77
C ASP A 291 -13.88 -8.71 13.32
N GLY A 292 -13.11 -9.24 14.26
CA GLY A 292 -12.07 -8.48 14.97
C GLY A 292 -10.93 -8.05 14.06
N TRP A 293 -10.51 -8.92 13.14
CA TRP A 293 -9.47 -8.63 12.17
C TRP A 293 -9.97 -7.58 11.16
N PHE A 294 -11.20 -7.73 10.67
CA PHE A 294 -11.80 -6.77 9.75
C PHE A 294 -12.00 -5.39 10.39
N ASN A 295 -12.44 -5.32 11.64
CA ASN A 295 -12.54 -4.06 12.39
C ASN A 295 -11.16 -3.41 12.58
N THR A 296 -10.13 -4.21 12.84
CA THR A 296 -8.77 -3.72 13.03
C THR A 296 -8.22 -3.13 11.74
N LEU A 297 -8.39 -3.83 10.60
CA LEU A 297 -8.02 -3.33 9.28
C LEU A 297 -8.70 -1.99 8.96
N ALA A 298 -10.01 -1.91 9.15
CA ALA A 298 -10.77 -0.70 8.85
C ALA A 298 -10.46 0.48 9.78
N THR A 299 -10.26 0.22 11.08
CA THR A 299 -9.88 1.28 12.02
C THR A 299 -8.47 1.79 11.73
N THR A 300 -7.53 0.90 11.44
CA THR A 300 -6.17 1.28 11.04
C THR A 300 -6.20 2.16 9.79
N TYR A 301 -6.96 1.74 8.78
CA TYR A 301 -7.18 2.50 7.57
C TYR A 301 -7.75 3.90 7.86
N LEU A 302 -8.83 3.97 8.64
CA LEU A 302 -9.50 5.24 8.98
C LEU A 302 -8.57 6.18 9.75
N VAL A 303 -7.79 5.67 10.71
CA VAL A 303 -6.83 6.50 11.47
C VAL A 303 -5.74 7.04 10.57
N ALA A 304 -5.08 6.19 9.78
CA ALA A 304 -4.02 6.62 8.88
C ALA A 304 -4.55 7.57 7.79
N ASN A 305 -5.73 7.29 7.23
CA ASN A 305 -6.34 8.13 6.21
C ASN A 305 -6.82 9.48 6.79
N SER A 306 -7.30 9.51 8.04
CA SER A 306 -7.69 10.76 8.72
C SER A 306 -6.53 11.75 8.79
N PHE A 307 -5.33 11.25 9.13
CA PHE A 307 -4.12 12.07 9.15
C PHE A 307 -3.79 12.63 7.75
N TRP A 308 -3.86 11.77 6.71
CA TRP A 308 -3.67 12.23 5.33
C TRP A 308 -4.71 13.29 4.91
N VAL A 309 -5.99 13.14 5.28
CA VAL A 309 -7.05 14.09 4.91
C VAL A 309 -6.76 15.51 5.43
N LEU A 310 -6.12 15.64 6.61
CA LEU A 310 -5.68 16.93 7.13
C LEU A 310 -4.59 17.57 6.26
N MET A 311 -3.78 16.77 5.57
CA MET A 311 -2.68 17.19 4.69
C MET A 311 -3.03 17.03 3.20
N ILE A 312 -4.31 16.93 2.84
CA ILE A 312 -4.76 16.57 1.48
C ILE A 312 -4.26 17.55 0.40
N ARG A 313 -3.95 18.79 0.79
CA ARG A 313 -3.45 19.88 -0.07
C ARG A 313 -1.94 19.91 -0.22
N ALA A 314 -1.19 19.10 0.53
CA ALA A 314 0.26 19.05 0.42
C ALA A 314 0.68 18.64 -1.00
N ALA A 315 1.79 19.19 -1.49
CA ALA A 315 2.40 18.68 -2.71
C ALA A 315 2.75 17.20 -2.53
N PHE A 316 2.61 16.41 -3.59
CA PHE A 316 2.84 14.95 -3.53
C PHE A 316 2.06 14.25 -2.40
N SER A 317 0.86 14.73 -2.06
CA SER A 317 0.03 14.16 -0.98
C SER A 317 -0.31 12.68 -1.18
N ASN A 318 -0.15 12.15 -2.39
CA ASN A 318 -0.22 10.71 -2.68
C ASN A 318 0.75 9.91 -1.80
N ARG A 319 1.96 10.42 -1.55
CA ARG A 319 2.97 9.76 -0.71
C ARG A 319 2.47 9.51 0.72
N PHE A 320 1.60 10.37 1.23
CA PHE A 320 0.97 10.23 2.54
C PHE A 320 -0.34 9.42 2.47
N ALA A 321 -1.14 9.59 1.41
CA ALA A 321 -2.36 8.79 1.20
C ALA A 321 -2.07 7.28 1.18
N TYR A 322 -0.92 6.93 0.60
CA TYR A 322 -0.35 5.59 0.51
C TYR A 322 -0.24 4.86 1.85
N LEU A 323 0.04 5.59 2.93
CA LEU A 323 0.13 5.05 4.29
C LEU A 323 -1.21 4.52 4.82
N SER A 324 -2.30 4.70 4.07
CA SER A 324 -3.58 4.03 4.30
C SER A 324 -3.99 3.13 3.13
N TRP A 325 -3.71 3.53 1.89
CA TRP A 325 -4.20 2.83 0.69
C TRP A 325 -3.62 1.42 0.51
N PHE A 326 -2.45 1.11 1.09
CA PHE A 326 -1.90 -0.25 1.05
C PHE A 326 -2.81 -1.30 1.73
N LEU A 327 -3.73 -0.88 2.60
CA LEU A 327 -4.68 -1.78 3.27
C LEU A 327 -5.91 -2.11 2.42
N ILE A 328 -6.21 -1.31 1.38
CA ILE A 328 -7.42 -1.45 0.56
C ILE A 328 -7.57 -2.87 -0.02
N PRO A 329 -6.52 -3.49 -0.62
CA PRO A 329 -6.64 -4.84 -1.16
C PRO A 329 -7.16 -5.85 -0.14
N VAL A 330 -6.62 -5.80 1.08
CA VAL A 330 -6.97 -6.73 2.16
C VAL A 330 -8.37 -6.43 2.69
N ILE A 331 -8.73 -5.16 2.85
CA ILE A 331 -10.10 -4.75 3.23
C ILE A 331 -11.13 -5.31 2.24
N PHE A 332 -10.84 -5.32 0.95
CA PHE A 332 -11.75 -5.85 -0.07
C PHE A 332 -11.87 -7.37 -0.03
N VAL A 333 -10.74 -8.09 -0.05
CA VAL A 333 -10.74 -9.54 -0.19
C VAL A 333 -11.07 -10.28 1.11
N TYR A 334 -10.77 -9.70 2.27
CA TYR A 334 -11.00 -10.34 3.57
C TYR A 334 -12.45 -10.82 3.78
N PRO A 335 -13.49 -9.98 3.63
CA PRO A 335 -14.87 -10.44 3.79
C PRO A 335 -15.31 -11.43 2.71
N LEU A 336 -14.67 -11.47 1.53
CA LEU A 336 -15.00 -12.44 0.47
C LEU A 336 -14.56 -13.86 0.85
N CYS A 337 -13.43 -13.98 1.54
CA CYS A 337 -12.83 -15.26 1.90
C CYS A 337 -13.14 -15.71 3.34
N ASN A 338 -13.36 -14.79 4.27
CA ASN A 338 -13.47 -15.12 5.70
C ASN A 338 -14.84 -14.85 6.31
N MET A 339 -15.72 -14.11 5.62
CA MET A 339 -17.03 -13.71 6.16
C MET A 339 -18.14 -14.19 5.23
N LYS A 340 -19.14 -14.91 5.74
CA LYS A 340 -20.31 -15.34 4.94
C LYS A 340 -21.31 -14.19 4.76
N VAL A 341 -20.93 -13.16 4.00
CA VAL A 341 -21.70 -11.92 3.83
C VAL A 341 -22.82 -12.04 2.79
N TRP A 342 -22.57 -12.80 1.73
CA TRP A 342 -23.46 -12.96 0.59
C TRP A 342 -23.94 -14.41 0.47
N LYS A 343 -25.11 -14.59 -0.14
CA LYS A 343 -25.66 -15.92 -0.45
C LYS A 343 -24.78 -16.66 -1.47
N ASP A 344 -24.16 -15.91 -2.38
CA ASP A 344 -23.22 -16.38 -3.38
C ASP A 344 -21.93 -15.55 -3.28
N GLN A 345 -20.99 -16.02 -2.47
CA GLN A 345 -19.69 -15.36 -2.27
C GLN A 345 -18.87 -15.33 -3.56
N ASN A 346 -18.93 -16.39 -4.36
CA ASN A 346 -18.13 -16.52 -5.58
C ASN A 346 -18.57 -15.49 -6.62
N PHE A 347 -19.87 -15.37 -6.86
CA PHE A 347 -20.41 -14.38 -7.79
C PHE A 347 -19.99 -12.96 -7.40
N VAL A 348 -20.14 -12.59 -6.13
CA VAL A 348 -19.76 -11.26 -5.65
C VAL A 348 -18.25 -11.04 -5.72
N ALA A 349 -17.44 -12.05 -5.37
CA ALA A 349 -16.00 -11.97 -5.46
C ALA A 349 -15.52 -11.75 -6.91
N GLY A 350 -16.10 -12.46 -7.87
CA GLY A 350 -15.75 -12.30 -9.28
C GLY A 350 -16.12 -10.91 -9.82
N MET A 351 -17.32 -10.43 -9.51
CA MET A 351 -17.77 -9.07 -9.88
C MET A 351 -16.90 -7.99 -9.25
N LEU A 352 -16.60 -8.11 -7.95
CA LEU A 352 -15.77 -7.13 -7.24
C LEU A 352 -14.32 -7.13 -7.74
N LEU A 353 -13.74 -8.30 -8.05
CA LEU A 353 -12.39 -8.38 -8.59
C LEU A 353 -12.28 -7.66 -9.93
N ILE A 354 -13.23 -7.91 -10.85
CA ILE A 354 -13.26 -7.26 -12.16
C ILE A 354 -13.43 -5.74 -11.97
N ALA A 355 -14.41 -5.31 -11.18
CA ALA A 355 -14.65 -3.89 -10.93
C ALA A 355 -13.45 -3.19 -10.29
N TYR A 356 -12.79 -3.84 -9.32
CA TYR A 356 -11.62 -3.31 -8.61
C TYR A 356 -10.46 -3.04 -9.57
N VAL A 357 -10.12 -4.01 -10.44
CA VAL A 357 -9.04 -3.85 -11.42
C VAL A 357 -9.43 -2.89 -12.54
N SER A 358 -10.69 -2.89 -12.99
CA SER A 358 -11.17 -1.91 -13.97
C SER A 358 -11.05 -0.47 -13.44
N ILE A 359 -11.37 -0.22 -12.17
CA ILE A 359 -11.17 1.09 -11.53
C ILE A 359 -9.67 1.45 -11.57
N THR A 360 -8.78 0.52 -11.19
CA THR A 360 -7.33 0.75 -11.27
C THR A 360 -6.89 1.17 -12.68
N VAL A 361 -7.31 0.43 -13.72
CA VAL A 361 -6.97 0.75 -15.11
C VAL A 361 -7.52 2.11 -15.53
N ILE A 362 -8.78 2.40 -15.22
CA ILE A 362 -9.42 3.69 -15.56
C ILE A 362 -8.67 4.84 -14.91
N PHE A 363 -8.34 4.73 -13.62
CA PHE A 363 -7.63 5.79 -12.92
C PHE A 363 -6.23 6.02 -13.51
N LEU A 364 -5.44 4.96 -13.74
CA LEU A 364 -4.07 5.09 -14.25
C LEU A 364 -3.96 5.39 -15.75
N SER A 365 -5.03 5.20 -16.53
CA SER A 365 -4.98 5.43 -17.98
C SER A 365 -5.73 6.68 -18.42
N LEU A 366 -6.74 7.12 -17.66
CA LEU A 366 -7.66 8.19 -18.08
C LEU A 366 -7.73 9.37 -17.12
N ILE A 367 -7.28 9.23 -15.87
CA ILE A 367 -7.44 10.27 -14.83
C ILE A 367 -6.09 10.77 -14.33
N TRP A 368 -5.18 9.86 -13.99
CA TRP A 368 -3.82 10.10 -13.52
C TRP A 368 -2.85 9.48 -14.50
#